data_AF-A0A6I0EAR9-F1
#
_entry.id   AF-A0A6I0EAR9-F1
#
_cell.length_a   1.000
_cell.length_b   1.000
_cell.length_c   1.000
_cell.angle_alpha   90.00
_cell.angle_beta   90.00
_cell.angle_gamma   90.00
#
_symmetry.space_group_name_H-M   'P 1'
#
loop_
_entity.id
_entity.type
_entity.pdbx_description
1 polymer ?
#
loop_
_entity_poly.entity_id
_entity_poly.type
_entity_poly.pdbx_seq_one_letter_code
_entity_poly.pdbx_strand_id
1 'polypeptide(L)'
;MNDDFADRMNAQRAILKQINEVAWPSEELFALSEDAIQRWASVNRLGMDDEVVRLAREAGDALLFLASASQEQVSPEYASHSTNVAAILARLRAKLASP
;
A
#
# COMPACT_ATOMS: atom_id res chain seq x y z
N MET A 1 16.71 -13.86 12.89
CA MET A 1 15.23 -13.93 12.93
C MET A 1 14.76 -12.49 12.90
N ASN A 2 14.42 -11.97 11.71
CA ASN A 2 13.91 -10.62 11.48
C ASN A 2 12.67 -10.77 10.59
N ASP A 3 11.57 -11.25 11.20
CA ASP A 3 10.30 -11.45 10.48
C ASP A 3 9.63 -10.12 10.10
N ASP A 4 9.98 -9.01 10.76
CA ASP A 4 9.41 -7.68 10.48
C ASP A 4 9.71 -7.16 9.06
N PHE A 5 10.89 -7.44 8.52
CA PHE A 5 11.22 -7.07 7.13
C PHE A 5 10.53 -7.98 6.11
N ALA A 6 10.40 -9.27 6.45
CA ALA A 6 9.65 -10.22 5.64
C ALA A 6 8.18 -9.80 5.56
N ASP A 7 7.60 -9.37 6.68
CA ASP A 7 6.23 -8.85 6.75
C ASP A 7 6.04 -7.58 5.94
N ARG A 8 6.95 -6.60 6.01
CA ARG A 8 6.85 -5.37 5.20
C ARG A 8 6.89 -5.64 3.70
N MET A 9 7.86 -6.44 3.24
CA MET A 9 8.01 -6.74 1.82
C MET A 9 6.86 -7.61 1.30
N ASN A 10 6.36 -8.55 2.12
CA ASN A 10 5.17 -9.32 1.80
C ASN A 10 3.92 -8.45 1.75
N ALA A 11 3.77 -7.50 2.67
CA ALA A 11 2.67 -6.54 2.68
C ALA A 11 2.69 -5.65 1.43
N GLN A 12 3.85 -5.09 1.05
CA GLN A 12 3.98 -4.32 -0.18
C GLN A 12 3.58 -5.14 -1.41
N ARG A 13 4.07 -6.38 -1.53
CA ARG A 13 3.70 -7.29 -2.63
C ARG A 13 2.22 -7.60 -2.64
N ALA A 14 1.61 -7.84 -1.47
CA ALA A 14 0.19 -8.12 -1.35
C ALA A 14 -0.66 -6.92 -1.78
N ILE A 15 -0.27 -5.70 -1.41
CA ILE A 15 -0.95 -4.45 -1.80
C ILE A 15 -0.85 -4.25 -3.31
N LEU A 16 0.36 -4.33 -3.89
CA LEU A 16 0.57 -4.18 -5.32
C LEU A 16 -0.21 -5.23 -6.11
N LYS A 17 -0.16 -6.49 -5.66
CA LYS A 17 -0.96 -7.56 -6.26
C LYS A 17 -2.45 -7.23 -6.22
N GLN A 18 -2.97 -6.78 -5.07
CA GLN A 18 -4.38 -6.46 -4.92
C GLN A 18 -4.81 -5.33 -5.85
N ILE A 19 -4.01 -4.26 -5.96
CA ILE A 19 -4.29 -3.14 -6.86
C ILE A 19 -4.26 -3.61 -8.32
N ASN A 20 -3.31 -4.46 -8.69
CA ASN A 20 -3.13 -4.95 -10.05
C ASN A 20 -4.02 -6.16 -10.41
N GLU A 21 -4.89 -6.63 -9.51
CA GLU A 21 -5.91 -7.64 -9.85
C GLU A 21 -6.96 -7.07 -10.83
N VAL A 22 -7.07 -5.75 -10.94
CA VAL A 22 -7.91 -5.05 -11.91
C VAL A 22 -7.08 -4.67 -13.14
N ALA A 23 -7.70 -4.79 -14.32
CA ALA A 23 -7.09 -4.33 -15.57
C ALA A 23 -7.08 -2.81 -15.64
N TRP A 24 -5.90 -2.21 -15.44
CA TRP A 24 -5.72 -0.77 -15.57
C TRP A 24 -5.66 -0.32 -17.03
N PRO A 25 -6.17 0.88 -17.36
CA PRO A 25 -6.21 1.35 -18.75
C PRO A 25 -4.86 1.51 -19.45
N SER A 26 -3.77 1.70 -18.70
CA SER A 26 -2.45 1.99 -19.27
C SER A 26 -1.34 1.16 -18.67
N GLU A 27 -1.18 1.18 -17.34
CA GLU A 27 -0.12 0.40 -16.68
C GLU A 27 -0.51 -0.02 -15.25
N GLU A 28 0.14 -1.08 -14.78
CA GLU A 28 0.09 -1.53 -13.40
C GLU A 28 0.91 -0.64 -12.46
N LEU A 29 0.58 -0.67 -11.17
CA LEU A 29 1.37 -0.01 -10.13
C LEU A 29 2.53 -0.93 -9.71
N PHE A 30 3.77 -0.44 -9.76
CA PHE A 30 4.97 -1.24 -9.45
C PHE A 30 5.66 -0.88 -8.13
N ALA A 31 5.32 0.27 -7.54
CA ALA A 31 5.89 0.74 -6.28
C ALA A 31 4.89 1.63 -5.54
N LEU A 32 5.02 1.70 -4.21
CA LEU A 32 4.15 2.51 -3.33
C LEU A 32 4.82 3.82 -2.88
N SER A 33 5.84 4.30 -3.60
CA SER A 33 6.36 5.65 -3.37
C SER A 33 5.37 6.68 -3.92
N GLU A 34 5.33 7.87 -3.32
CA GLU A 34 4.47 8.97 -3.75
C GLU A 34 4.60 9.25 -5.25
N ASP A 35 5.83 9.37 -5.76
CA ASP A 35 6.08 9.61 -7.18
C ASP A 35 5.56 8.48 -8.08
N ALA A 36 5.68 7.23 -7.64
CA ALA A 36 5.20 6.08 -8.41
C ALA A 36 3.67 6.06 -8.45
N ILE A 37 3.02 6.33 -7.33
CA ILE A 37 1.56 6.39 -7.22
C ILE A 37 1.02 7.57 -8.04
N GLN A 38 1.64 8.75 -7.95
CA GLN A 38 1.22 9.93 -8.69
C GLN A 38 1.35 9.74 -10.20
N ARG A 39 2.48 9.18 -10.66
CA ARG A 39 2.67 8.83 -12.08
C ARG A 39 1.62 7.83 -12.55
N TRP A 40 1.47 6.73 -11.82
CA TRP A 40 0.52 5.65 -12.14
C TRP A 40 -0.93 6.16 -12.20
N ALA A 41 -1.35 6.97 -11.23
CA ALA A 41 -2.66 7.59 -11.21
C ALA A 41 -2.85 8.53 -12.40
N SER A 42 -1.85 9.35 -12.73
CA SER A 42 -1.90 10.27 -13.87
C SER A 42 -2.07 9.53 -15.20
N VAL A 43 -1.29 8.46 -15.44
CA VAL A 43 -1.37 7.73 -16.72
C VAL A 43 -2.64 6.88 -16.83
N ASN A 44 -3.16 6.38 -15.72
CA ASN A 44 -4.44 5.66 -15.67
C ASN A 44 -5.66 6.59 -15.49
N ARG A 45 -5.45 7.91 -15.50
CA ARG A 45 -6.51 8.94 -15.39
C ARG A 45 -7.34 8.82 -14.11
N LEU A 46 -6.73 8.40 -13.02
CA LEU A 46 -7.33 8.38 -11.69
C LEU A 46 -7.17 9.74 -11.03
N GLY A 47 -8.23 10.21 -10.37
CA GLY A 47 -8.18 11.43 -9.58
C GLY A 47 -7.35 11.23 -8.30
N MET A 48 -6.77 12.30 -7.76
CA MET A 48 -6.07 12.22 -6.46
C MET A 48 -7.01 11.89 -5.29
N ASP A 49 -8.31 12.19 -5.45
CA ASP A 49 -9.35 11.83 -4.49
C ASP A 49 -9.88 10.40 -4.66
N ASP A 50 -9.45 9.70 -5.73
CA ASP A 50 -9.81 8.32 -5.97
C ASP A 50 -9.39 7.45 -4.78
N GLU A 51 -10.32 6.61 -4.32
CA GLU A 51 -10.10 5.82 -3.11
C GLU A 51 -8.93 4.84 -3.26
N VAL A 52 -8.68 4.30 -4.46
CA VAL A 52 -7.54 3.41 -4.71
C VAL A 52 -6.23 4.19 -4.60
N VAL A 53 -6.19 5.40 -5.14
CA VAL A 53 -5.02 6.29 -5.04
C VAL A 53 -4.75 6.67 -3.59
N ARG A 54 -5.79 7.04 -2.82
CA ARG A 54 -5.64 7.37 -1.39
C ARG A 54 -5.15 6.17 -0.58
N LEU A 55 -5.75 5.00 -0.77
CA LEU A 55 -5.34 3.77 -0.07
C LEU A 55 -3.91 3.34 -0.43
N ALA A 56 -3.48 3.52 -1.68
CA ALA A 56 -2.11 3.25 -2.09
C ALA A 56 -1.10 4.17 -1.37
N ARG A 57 -1.42 5.46 -1.22
CA ARG A 57 -0.59 6.44 -0.49
C ARG A 57 -0.54 6.12 1.01
N GLU A 58 -1.70 5.86 1.62
CA GLU A 58 -1.78 5.45 3.03
C GLU A 58 -0.95 4.18 3.30
N ALA A 59 -0.94 3.23 2.35
CA ALA A 59 -0.11 2.03 2.44
C ALA A 59 1.39 2.34 2.32
N GLY A 60 1.78 3.20 1.39
CA GLY A 60 3.17 3.66 1.22
C GLY A 60 3.71 4.30 2.50
N ASP A 61 2.94 5.21 3.10
CA ASP A 61 3.29 5.89 4.34
C ASP A 61 3.40 4.92 5.52
N ALA A 62 2.45 4.00 5.67
CA ALA A 62 2.47 3.00 6.73
C ALA A 62 3.68 2.06 6.60
N LEU A 63 4.02 1.62 5.39
CA LEU A 63 5.19 0.77 5.14
C LEU A 63 6.51 1.51 5.34
N LEU A 64 6.57 2.81 5.00
CA LEU A 64 7.72 3.66 5.28
C LEU A 64 7.93 3.83 6.79
N PHE A 65 6.84 4.04 7.54
CA PHE A 65 6.91 4.13 9.00
C PHE A 65 7.42 2.83 9.64
N LEU A 66 6.91 1.67 9.19
CA LEU A 66 7.41 0.36 9.64
C LEU A 66 8.91 0.18 9.31
N ALA A 67 9.39 0.76 8.20
CA ALA A 67 10.79 0.75 7.84
C ALA A 67 11.66 1.57 8.81
N SER A 68 11.20 2.75 9.21
CA SER A 68 11.90 3.59 10.19
C SER A 68 11.81 3.02 11.61
N ALA A 69 10.68 2.44 11.99
CA ALA A 69 10.43 1.94 13.35
C ALA A 69 11.11 0.59 13.62
N SER A 70 11.24 -0.32 12.65
CA SER A 70 11.96 -1.59 12.89
C SER A 70 13.46 -1.42 13.17
N GLN A 71 14.02 -0.21 13.01
CA GLN A 71 15.38 0.15 13.43
C GLN A 71 15.45 0.74 14.85
N GLU A 72 14.32 1.17 15.42
CA GLU A 72 14.19 1.69 16.80
C GLU A 72 13.13 0.88 17.56
N GLN A 73 13.56 -0.02 18.47
CA GLN A 73 12.77 -0.69 19.52
C GLN A 73 11.25 -0.87 19.26
N VAL A 74 10.78 -2.11 19.00
CA VAL A 74 9.37 -2.46 18.75
C VAL A 74 8.42 -1.80 19.76
N SER A 75 7.78 -0.71 19.33
CA SER A 75 6.93 0.13 20.17
C SER A 75 5.43 -0.11 19.85
N PRO A 76 4.50 0.33 20.71
CA PRO A 76 3.06 0.23 20.45
C PRO A 76 2.62 0.83 19.11
N GLU A 77 3.35 1.84 18.61
CA GLU A 77 3.13 2.45 17.30
C GLU A 77 3.32 1.44 16.16
N TYR A 78 4.33 0.56 16.24
CA TYR A 78 4.58 -0.47 15.22
C TYR A 78 3.38 -1.41 15.05
N ALA A 79 2.77 -1.87 16.15
CA ALA A 79 1.59 -2.74 16.11
C ALA A 79 0.35 -2.02 15.51
N SER A 80 0.21 -0.72 15.79
CA SER A 80 -0.86 0.11 15.22
C SER A 80 -0.73 0.25 13.69
N HIS A 81 0.49 0.51 13.20
CA HIS A 81 0.74 0.64 11.76
C HIS A 81 0.60 -0.69 11.00
N SER A 82 1.01 -1.80 11.60
CA SER A 82 0.76 -3.14 11.02
C SER A 82 -0.74 -3.43 10.89
N THR A 83 -1.53 -3.10 11.93
CA THR A 83 -3.00 -3.18 11.89
C THR A 83 -3.59 -2.30 10.80
N ASN A 84 -3.04 -1.09 10.61
CA ASN A 84 -3.48 -0.17 9.56
C ASN A 84 -3.27 -0.75 8.15
N VAL A 85 -2.11 -1.35 7.88
CA VAL A 85 -1.83 -2.01 6.59
C VAL A 85 -2.83 -3.14 6.30
N ALA A 86 -3.15 -3.96 7.31
CA ALA A 86 -4.17 -5.01 7.16
C ALA A 86 -5.56 -4.44 6.84
N ALA A 87 -5.93 -3.33 7.47
CA ALA A 87 -7.20 -2.63 7.21
C ALA A 87 -7.24 -2.04 5.79
N ILE A 88 -6.14 -1.43 5.32
CA ILE A 88 -6.02 -0.89 3.96
C ILE A 88 -6.20 -1.99 2.92
N LEU A 89 -5.54 -3.15 3.11
CA LEU A 89 -5.71 -4.32 2.25
C LEU A 89 -7.16 -4.80 2.17
N ALA A 90 -7.87 -4.83 3.30
CA ALA A 90 -9.27 -5.21 3.33
C ALA A 90 -10.16 -4.21 2.56
N ARG A 91 -9.88 -2.91 2.67
CA ARG A 91 -10.61 -1.85 1.94
C ARG A 91 -10.34 -1.91 0.43
N LEU A 92 -9.08 -2.11 0.02
CA LEU A 92 -8.73 -2.32 -1.39
C LEU A 92 -9.48 -3.50 -1.99
N ARG A 93 -9.54 -4.64 -1.28
CA ARG A 93 -10.32 -5.81 -1.70
C ARG A 93 -11.80 -5.49 -1.90
N ALA A 94 -12.42 -4.84 -0.91
CA ALA A 94 -13.83 -4.49 -0.99
C ALA A 94 -14.13 -3.53 -2.15
N LYS A 95 -13.26 -2.54 -2.37
CA LYS A 95 -13.39 -1.55 -3.44
C LYS A 95 -13.26 -2.17 -4.82
N LEU A 96 -12.25 -3.01 -5.02
CA LEU A 96 -11.93 -3.60 -6.34
C LEU A 96 -12.81 -4.80 -6.69
N ALA A 97 -13.48 -5.41 -5.71
CA ALA A 97 -14.46 -6.49 -5.92
C ALA A 97 -15.87 -5.98 -6.29
N SER A 98 -16.13 -4.68 -6.20
CA SER A 98 -17.42 -4.09 -6.61
C SER A 98 -17.34 -3.68 -8.08
N PRO A 99 -18.24 -4.19 -8.96
CA PRO A 99 -18.23 -3.91 -10.39
C PRO A 99 -18.61 -2.47 -10.76
#